data_AF-A0A946WH28-F1
#
_entry.id   AF-A0A946WH28-F1
#
_cell.length_a   1.000
_cell.length_b   1.000
_cell.length_c   1.000
_cell.angle_alpha   90.00
_cell.angle_beta   90.00
_cell.angle_gamma   90.00
#
_symmetry.space_group_name_H-M   'P 1'
#
loop_
_entity.id
_entity.type
_entity.pdbx_description
1 polymer ?
#
loop_
_entity_poly.entity_id
_entity_poly.type
_entity_poly.pdbx_seq_one_letter_code
_entity_poly.pdbx_strand_id
1 'polypeptide(L)'
;MKWTARLLILGFIIITLISCAEQHQFTNKENLNNILNNLAKGKFYTCNLEASYSIGNKNYPDGLITTKLPYKINKNINLIHTEENIGLIYKNDKWGYGNSIFNKKTEEIYVRGSSYVDEDYDNNILAKGYKLSFNKNILKINLFEETVNSEYSCQQLNEILTEAMKKQLLQNFLLQKNSDRM
;
A
#
# COMPACT_ATOMS: atom_id res chain seq x y z
N MET A 1 11.71 40.54 31.38
CA MET A 1 10.78 39.95 30.38
C MET A 1 10.70 38.46 30.64
N LYS A 2 9.52 38.03 31.08
CA LYS A 2 9.30 36.81 31.85
C LYS A 2 9.34 35.57 30.95
N TRP A 3 9.99 34.52 31.46
CA TRP A 3 10.18 33.18 30.87
C TRP A 3 8.93 32.61 30.15
N THR A 4 7.74 33.00 30.59
CA THR A 4 6.43 32.65 30.02
C THR A 4 6.22 33.12 28.58
N ALA A 5 6.76 34.29 28.19
CA ALA A 5 6.65 34.79 26.82
C ALA A 5 7.51 33.98 25.83
N ARG A 6 8.66 33.43 26.27
CA ARG A 6 9.51 32.56 25.43
C ARG A 6 8.87 31.20 25.17
N LEU A 7 8.17 30.63 26.15
CA LEU A 7 7.44 29.36 26.02
C LEU A 7 6.25 29.47 25.04
N LEU A 8 5.52 30.59 25.06
CA LEU A 8 4.41 30.83 24.12
C LEU A 8 4.88 30.97 22.68
N ILE A 9 6.02 31.61 22.45
CA ILE A 9 6.62 31.77 21.11
C ILE A 9 7.13 30.42 20.59
N LEU A 10 7.75 29.60 21.44
CA LEU A 10 8.17 28.23 21.08
C LEU A 10 6.98 27.32 20.76
N GLY A 11 5.87 27.42 21.50
CA GLY A 11 4.63 26.69 21.20
C GLY A 11 4.04 27.07 19.83
N PHE A 12 4.04 28.36 19.49
CA PHE A 12 3.54 28.84 18.20
C PHE A 12 4.38 28.37 17.01
N ILE A 13 5.71 28.35 17.14
CA ILE A 13 6.63 27.87 16.10
C ILE A 13 6.43 26.37 15.83
N ILE A 14 6.20 25.58 16.88
CA ILE A 14 5.92 24.14 16.75
C ILE A 14 4.57 23.91 16.05
N ILE A 15 3.53 24.70 16.37
CA ILE A 15 2.20 24.57 15.74
C ILE A 15 2.25 24.98 14.25
N THR A 16 3.02 26.02 13.88
CA THR A 16 3.15 26.43 12.48
C THR A 16 3.98 25.46 11.62
N LEU A 17 4.91 24.72 12.21
CA LEU A 17 5.69 23.71 11.49
C LEU A 17 4.93 22.39 11.31
N ILE A 18 3.92 22.12 12.14
CA ILE A 18 3.05 20.93 12.01
C ILE A 18 1.92 21.16 10.99
N SER A 19 1.55 22.42 10.69
CA SER A 19 0.35 22.72 9.88
C SER A 19 0.57 23.02 8.39
N CYS A 20 1.76 22.76 7.84
CA CYS A 20 1.97 22.77 6.38
C CYS A 20 2.56 21.44 5.92
N ALA A 21 1.94 20.32 6.29
CA ALA A 21 2.03 19.15 5.45
C ALA A 21 1.29 19.51 4.15
N GLU A 22 2.04 19.78 3.09
CA GLU A 22 1.52 20.12 1.76
C GLU A 22 0.52 19.03 1.34
N GLN A 23 -0.78 19.34 1.41
CA GLN A 23 -1.81 18.42 0.96
C GLN A 23 -1.91 18.57 -0.56
N HIS A 24 -1.39 17.58 -1.27
CA HIS A 24 -1.43 17.57 -2.73
C HIS A 24 -2.82 17.18 -3.23
N GLN A 25 -3.24 17.80 -4.33
CA GLN A 25 -4.43 17.38 -5.06
C GLN A 25 -4.01 16.45 -6.21
N PHE A 26 -4.15 15.14 -6.00
CA PHE A 26 -3.86 14.09 -6.99
C PHE A 26 -5.08 13.78 -7.86
N THR A 27 -6.28 13.86 -7.29
CA THR A 27 -7.56 13.51 -7.94
C THR A 27 -8.71 14.33 -7.35
N ASN A 28 -9.84 14.38 -8.05
CA ASN A 28 -11.10 14.95 -7.56
C ASN A 28 -11.91 13.98 -6.68
N LYS A 29 -11.51 12.71 -6.61
CA LYS A 29 -12.03 11.69 -5.70
C LYS A 29 -11.49 11.95 -4.28
N GLU A 30 -12.30 12.53 -3.40
CA GLU A 30 -11.89 13.05 -2.09
C GLU A 30 -11.23 11.98 -1.21
N ASN A 31 -11.87 10.81 -1.06
CA ASN A 31 -11.37 9.75 -0.18
C ASN A 31 -10.06 9.15 -0.73
N LEU A 32 -10.02 8.89 -2.04
CA LEU A 32 -8.79 8.45 -2.69
C LEU A 32 -7.67 9.49 -2.51
N ASN A 33 -7.95 10.78 -2.73
CA ASN A 33 -6.98 11.85 -2.57
C ASN A 33 -6.41 11.90 -1.14
N ASN A 34 -7.26 11.73 -0.13
CA ASN A 34 -6.84 11.70 1.27
C ASN A 34 -5.89 10.52 1.54
N ILE A 35 -6.16 9.35 0.98
CA ILE A 35 -5.27 8.18 1.11
C ILE A 35 -3.94 8.43 0.40
N LEU A 36 -3.93 9.02 -0.79
CA LEU A 36 -2.69 9.33 -1.50
C LEU A 36 -1.82 10.33 -0.73
N ASN A 37 -2.43 11.32 -0.08
CA ASN A 37 -1.73 12.22 0.82
C ASN A 37 -1.18 11.52 2.07
N ASN A 38 -1.89 10.52 2.60
CA ASN A 38 -1.35 9.69 3.68
C ASN A 38 -0.15 8.88 3.19
N LEU A 39 -0.29 8.19 2.04
CA LEU A 39 0.77 7.38 1.45
C LEU A 39 2.01 8.21 1.06
N ALA A 40 1.86 9.49 0.68
CA ALA A 40 2.98 10.40 0.43
C ALA A 40 3.92 10.55 1.62
N LYS A 41 3.38 10.45 2.84
CA LYS A 41 4.14 10.52 4.11
C LYS A 41 4.70 9.16 4.54
N GLY A 42 4.40 8.10 3.80
CA GLY A 42 4.75 6.73 4.12
C GLY A 42 6.21 6.37 3.82
N LYS A 43 6.58 5.17 4.26
CA LYS A 43 7.87 4.54 3.96
C LYS A 43 7.74 3.69 2.69
N PHE A 44 8.67 3.88 1.77
CA PHE A 44 8.67 3.19 0.48
C PHE A 44 9.59 1.98 0.53
N TYR A 45 9.13 0.87 -0.04
CA TYR A 45 9.84 -0.40 -0.09
C TYR A 45 9.75 -0.99 -1.50
N THR A 46 10.77 -1.76 -1.84
CA THR A 46 10.72 -2.67 -2.98
C THR A 46 10.84 -4.10 -2.46
N CYS A 47 10.04 -5.00 -3.01
CA CYS A 47 9.91 -6.38 -2.54
C CYS A 47 10.06 -7.36 -3.69
N ASN A 48 10.87 -8.40 -3.50
CA ASN A 48 11.13 -9.45 -4.48
C ASN A 48 10.56 -10.79 -4.00
N LEU A 49 9.95 -11.53 -4.91
CA LEU A 49 9.31 -12.81 -4.62
C LEU A 49 10.34 -13.83 -4.14
N GLU A 50 10.07 -14.43 -2.97
CA GLU A 50 10.86 -15.54 -2.42
C GLU A 50 10.18 -16.88 -2.75
N ALA A 51 8.92 -17.01 -2.34
CA ALA A 51 8.17 -18.26 -2.45
C ALA A 51 6.66 -18.02 -2.49
N SER A 52 5.89 -19.07 -2.80
CA SER A 52 4.44 -19.06 -2.66
C SER A 52 3.99 -20.30 -1.91
N TYR A 53 3.05 -20.11 -1.00
CA TYR A 53 2.53 -21.13 -0.10
C TYR A 53 1.02 -21.21 -0.22
N SER A 54 0.49 -22.42 -0.14
CA SER A 54 -0.94 -22.66 0.01
C SER A 54 -1.27 -22.88 1.48
N ILE A 55 -2.44 -22.42 1.92
CA ILE A 55 -3.04 -22.78 3.23
C ILE A 55 -3.97 -23.99 3.14
N GLY A 56 -3.89 -24.74 2.02
CA GLY A 56 -4.64 -25.96 1.78
C GLY A 56 -5.95 -25.74 1.01
N ASN A 57 -6.02 -26.31 -0.19
CA ASN A 57 -7.26 -26.51 -0.94
C ASN A 57 -7.15 -27.76 -1.84
N LYS A 58 -8.20 -28.08 -2.60
CA LYS A 58 -8.25 -29.26 -3.49
C LYS A 58 -7.13 -29.28 -4.54
N ASN A 59 -6.72 -28.11 -5.05
CA ASN A 59 -5.74 -27.95 -6.12
C ASN A 59 -4.32 -27.72 -5.60
N TYR A 60 -4.17 -27.15 -4.40
CA TYR A 60 -2.90 -26.83 -3.76
C TYR A 60 -2.93 -27.29 -2.30
N PRO A 61 -2.36 -28.46 -1.98
CA PRO A 61 -2.19 -28.90 -0.59
C PRO A 61 -1.47 -27.85 0.25
N ASP A 62 -1.69 -27.88 1.57
CA ASP A 62 -1.03 -26.97 2.51
C ASP A 62 0.50 -27.06 2.40
N GLY A 63 1.17 -25.91 2.38
CA GLY A 63 2.63 -25.81 2.26
C GLY A 63 3.14 -25.16 0.97
N LEU A 64 4.41 -25.41 0.65
CA LEU A 64 5.12 -24.78 -0.47
C LEU A 64 4.51 -25.20 -1.82
N ILE A 65 4.19 -24.22 -2.66
CA ILE A 65 3.71 -24.45 -4.02
C ILE A 65 4.92 -24.67 -4.94
N THR A 66 5.11 -25.91 -5.35
CA THR A 66 6.13 -26.30 -6.34
C THR A 66 5.52 -26.53 -7.74
N THR A 67 4.20 -26.55 -7.82
CA THR A 67 3.46 -26.75 -9.08
C THR A 67 3.25 -25.44 -9.83
N LYS A 68 3.02 -25.55 -11.14
CA LYS A 68 2.76 -24.39 -12.00
C LYS A 68 1.37 -23.82 -11.71
N LEU A 69 1.32 -22.56 -11.31
CA LEU A 69 0.07 -21.80 -11.15
C LEU A 69 -0.52 -21.41 -12.52
N PRO A 70 -1.86 -21.29 -12.64
CA PRO A 70 -2.54 -20.87 -13.86
C PRO A 70 -2.35 -19.38 -14.17
N TYR A 71 -1.79 -18.62 -13.23
CA TYR A 71 -1.47 -17.20 -13.36
C TYR A 71 0.01 -16.94 -13.03
N LYS A 72 0.50 -15.80 -13.51
CA LYS A 72 1.87 -15.36 -13.30
C LYS A 72 1.96 -14.51 -12.03
N ILE A 73 2.57 -15.06 -10.98
CA ILE A 73 2.87 -14.32 -9.75
C ILE A 73 3.73 -13.09 -10.07
N ASN A 74 3.46 -11.98 -9.39
CA ASN A 74 4.28 -10.78 -9.46
C ASN A 74 5.67 -11.11 -8.93
N LYS A 75 6.72 -10.95 -9.74
CA LYS A 75 8.09 -11.16 -9.26
C LYS A 75 8.55 -10.06 -8.31
N ASN A 76 8.10 -8.83 -8.57
CA ASN A 76 8.45 -7.65 -7.80
C ASN A 76 7.17 -6.90 -7.44
N ILE A 77 7.12 -6.35 -6.23
CA ILE A 77 6.06 -5.48 -5.73
C ILE A 77 6.72 -4.26 -5.10
N ASN A 78 6.25 -3.07 -5.45
CA ASN A 78 6.58 -1.87 -4.69
C ASN A 78 5.49 -1.60 -3.67
N LEU A 79 5.89 -1.21 -2.47
CA LEU A 79 5.02 -1.05 -1.32
C LEU A 79 5.26 0.31 -0.68
N ILE A 80 4.18 0.99 -0.32
CA ILE A 80 4.18 2.24 0.44
C ILE A 80 3.45 1.96 1.76
N HIS A 81 4.16 2.09 2.88
CA HIS A 81 3.66 1.75 4.21
C HIS A 81 3.39 3.00 5.04
N THR A 82 2.17 3.13 5.55
CA THR A 82 1.81 4.04 6.63
C THR A 82 1.26 3.25 7.82
N GLU A 83 0.98 3.94 8.93
CA GLU A 83 0.35 3.28 10.09
C GLU A 83 -1.03 2.71 9.76
N GLU A 84 -1.78 3.38 8.87
CA GLU A 84 -3.17 3.05 8.55
C GLU A 84 -3.35 2.26 7.25
N ASN A 85 -2.45 2.44 6.27
CA ASN A 85 -2.62 1.88 4.94
C ASN A 85 -1.33 1.30 4.38
N ILE A 86 -1.49 0.34 3.48
CA ILE A 86 -0.45 -0.11 2.57
C ILE A 86 -0.93 0.10 1.13
N GLY A 87 -0.18 0.91 0.38
CA GLY A 87 -0.35 1.03 -1.07
C GLY A 87 0.59 0.06 -1.77
N LEU A 88 0.06 -0.80 -2.64
CA LEU A 88 0.86 -1.71 -3.46
C LEU A 88 0.81 -1.32 -4.92
N ILE A 89 1.95 -1.44 -5.58
CA ILE A 89 2.11 -1.29 -7.03
C ILE A 89 2.75 -2.59 -7.55
N TYR A 90 2.09 -3.23 -8.51
CA TYR A 90 2.48 -4.54 -9.04
C TYR A 90 2.02 -4.68 -10.50
N LYS A 91 2.28 -5.82 -11.15
CA LYS A 91 1.96 -6.00 -12.57
C LYS A 91 0.51 -6.39 -12.79
N ASN A 92 -0.01 -7.36 -12.05
CA ASN A 92 -1.40 -7.78 -12.17
C ASN A 92 -1.93 -8.46 -10.91
N ASP A 93 -3.26 -8.55 -10.77
CA ASP A 93 -3.96 -9.39 -9.80
C ASP A 93 -5.15 -10.12 -10.46
N LYS A 94 -5.98 -10.82 -9.68
CA LYS A 94 -7.19 -11.50 -10.21
C LYS A 94 -8.24 -10.57 -10.84
N TRP A 95 -8.22 -9.28 -10.53
CA TRP A 95 -9.18 -8.30 -11.02
C TRP A 95 -8.64 -7.48 -12.21
N GLY A 96 -7.40 -7.74 -12.64
CA GLY A 96 -6.77 -6.99 -13.71
C GLY A 96 -6.14 -5.67 -13.24
N TYR A 97 -5.90 -5.51 -11.95
CA TYR A 97 -5.39 -4.26 -11.38
C TYR A 97 -3.86 -4.21 -11.37
N GLY A 98 -3.30 -3.01 -11.45
CA GLY A 98 -1.86 -2.77 -11.34
C GLY A 98 -1.43 -2.15 -10.01
N ASN A 99 -2.38 -1.96 -9.11
CA ASN A 99 -2.19 -1.36 -7.80
C ASN A 99 -3.41 -1.64 -6.91
N SER A 100 -3.21 -1.57 -5.60
CA SER A 100 -4.29 -1.71 -4.63
C SER A 100 -3.93 -1.03 -3.32
N ILE A 101 -4.96 -0.60 -2.61
CA ILE A 101 -4.82 -0.05 -1.26
C ILE A 101 -5.34 -1.11 -0.28
N PHE A 102 -4.60 -1.31 0.80
CA PHE A 102 -4.95 -2.20 1.90
C PHE A 102 -5.07 -1.37 3.17
N ASN A 103 -6.19 -1.52 3.88
CA ASN A 103 -6.47 -0.82 5.13
C ASN A 103 -6.09 -1.70 6.31
N LYS A 104 -5.53 -1.10 7.34
CA LYS A 104 -5.21 -1.80 8.58
C LYS A 104 -6.48 -2.35 9.21
N LYS A 105 -6.43 -3.62 9.62
CA LYS A 105 -7.53 -4.29 10.33
C LYS A 105 -7.11 -4.70 11.74
N THR A 106 -5.86 -5.13 11.89
CA THR A 106 -5.21 -5.44 13.17
C THR A 106 -3.77 -4.94 13.12
N GLU A 107 -2.98 -5.11 14.18
CA GLU A 107 -1.58 -4.70 14.21
C GLU A 107 -0.76 -5.29 13.05
N GLU A 108 -1.01 -6.55 12.68
CA GLU A 108 -0.21 -7.28 11.69
C GLU A 108 -0.92 -7.51 10.35
N ILE A 109 -2.23 -7.27 10.28
CA ILE A 109 -3.05 -7.63 9.11
C ILE A 109 -3.71 -6.40 8.49
N TYR A 110 -3.51 -6.26 7.19
CA TYR A 110 -4.21 -5.31 6.34
C TYR A 110 -5.11 -6.06 5.36
N VAL A 111 -6.26 -5.48 5.03
CA VAL A 111 -7.26 -6.07 4.11
C VAL A 111 -7.43 -5.15 2.92
N ARG A 112 -7.54 -5.72 1.72
CA ARG A 112 -7.72 -4.92 0.49
C ARG A 112 -9.00 -4.09 0.61
N GLY A 113 -8.90 -2.79 0.34
CA GLY A 113 -10.03 -1.90 0.31
C GLY A 113 -10.91 -2.06 -0.93
N SER A 114 -11.77 -1.07 -1.12
CA SER A 114 -12.66 -0.94 -2.27
C SER A 114 -11.92 -0.75 -3.58
N SER A 115 -12.63 -1.08 -4.67
CA SER A 115 -12.27 -0.61 -6.00
C SER A 115 -12.59 0.87 -6.09
N TYR A 116 -11.75 1.65 -6.78
CA TYR A 116 -11.92 3.09 -7.00
C TYR A 116 -11.82 3.43 -8.47
N VAL A 117 -12.20 2.49 -9.33
CA VAL A 117 -12.23 2.69 -10.78
C VAL A 117 -13.39 3.62 -11.14
N ASP A 118 -14.61 3.19 -10.87
CA ASP A 118 -15.81 3.93 -11.25
C ASP A 118 -16.23 4.92 -10.16
N GLU A 119 -16.09 4.54 -8.90
CA GLU A 119 -16.49 5.31 -7.72
C GLU A 119 -15.28 5.81 -6.92
N ASP A 120 -15.52 6.67 -5.93
CA ASP A 120 -14.48 7.05 -4.95
C ASP A 120 -14.16 5.86 -4.03
N TYR A 121 -12.98 5.90 -3.42
CA TYR A 121 -12.59 4.91 -2.42
C TYR A 121 -13.51 4.99 -1.20
N ASP A 122 -13.97 3.82 -0.75
CA ASP A 122 -14.66 3.66 0.54
C ASP A 122 -13.81 2.79 1.48
N ASN A 123 -13.43 3.35 2.62
CA ASN A 123 -12.67 2.68 3.68
C ASN A 123 -13.45 1.54 4.35
N ASN A 124 -14.80 1.60 4.32
CA ASN A 124 -15.68 0.63 4.96
C ASN A 124 -15.87 -0.64 4.12
N ILE A 125 -15.64 -0.55 2.81
CA ILE A 125 -15.75 -1.68 1.90
C ILE A 125 -14.41 -2.41 1.85
N LEU A 126 -14.39 -3.62 2.41
CA LEU A 126 -13.21 -4.49 2.44
C LEU A 126 -13.45 -5.76 1.64
N ALA A 127 -12.46 -6.15 0.82
CA ALA A 127 -12.53 -7.39 0.06
C ALA A 127 -12.26 -8.59 0.99
N LYS A 128 -13.31 -9.38 1.25
CA LYS A 128 -13.19 -10.61 2.04
C LYS A 128 -12.16 -11.56 1.40
N GLY A 129 -11.31 -12.16 2.24
CA GLY A 129 -10.33 -13.15 1.82
C GLY A 129 -8.99 -12.61 1.31
N TYR A 130 -8.90 -11.33 0.92
CA TYR A 130 -7.66 -10.74 0.36
C TYR A 130 -6.98 -9.82 1.37
N LYS A 131 -5.88 -10.31 1.93
CA LYS A 131 -5.17 -9.71 3.04
C LYS A 131 -3.67 -9.75 2.81
N LEU A 132 -2.97 -8.90 3.53
CA LEU A 132 -1.51 -8.96 3.63
C LEU A 132 -1.07 -8.79 5.08
N SER A 133 0.12 -9.30 5.38
CA SER A 133 0.89 -8.94 6.56
C SER A 133 2.26 -8.44 6.14
N PHE A 134 2.77 -7.48 6.90
CA PHE A 134 4.04 -6.83 6.57
C PHE A 134 4.80 -6.46 7.85
N ASN A 135 5.98 -7.05 8.04
CA ASN A 135 6.84 -6.79 9.20
C ASN A 135 8.05 -5.90 8.88
N LYS A 136 7.96 -5.10 7.81
CA LYS A 136 9.02 -4.23 7.24
C LYS A 136 10.11 -4.95 6.45
N ASN A 137 10.29 -6.25 6.65
CA ASN A 137 11.27 -7.07 5.90
C ASN A 137 10.60 -8.11 5.02
N ILE A 138 9.45 -8.63 5.43
CA ILE A 138 8.72 -9.68 4.74
C ILE A 138 7.30 -9.20 4.50
N LEU A 139 6.86 -9.27 3.24
CA LEU A 139 5.47 -9.09 2.83
C LEU A 139 4.88 -10.46 2.50
N LYS A 140 3.78 -10.83 3.18
CA LYS A 140 2.97 -12.01 2.84
C LYS A 140 1.62 -11.53 2.31
N ILE A 141 1.23 -11.97 1.12
CA ILE A 141 0.03 -11.45 0.47
C ILE A 141 -0.62 -12.46 -0.48
N ASN A 142 -1.93 -12.41 -0.59
CA ASN A 142 -2.69 -13.08 -1.63
C ASN A 142 -3.32 -12.08 -2.63
N LEU A 143 -2.92 -12.16 -3.90
CA LEU A 143 -3.45 -11.29 -4.98
C LEU A 143 -4.34 -12.03 -5.99
N PHE A 144 -4.22 -13.36 -6.07
CA PHE A 144 -4.89 -14.16 -7.10
C PHE A 144 -5.92 -15.12 -6.52
N GLU A 145 -5.53 -15.87 -5.48
CA GLU A 145 -6.39 -16.83 -4.79
C GLU A 145 -6.28 -16.62 -3.28
N GLU A 146 -7.41 -16.68 -2.57
CA GLU A 146 -7.45 -16.44 -1.11
C GLU A 146 -6.59 -17.42 -0.32
N THR A 147 -6.38 -18.61 -0.88
CA THR A 147 -5.62 -19.70 -0.24
C THR A 147 -4.15 -19.73 -0.65
N VAL A 148 -3.71 -18.89 -1.60
CA VAL A 148 -2.32 -18.85 -2.07
C VAL A 148 -1.68 -17.53 -1.64
N ASN A 149 -0.72 -17.62 -0.72
CA ASN A 149 0.06 -16.49 -0.24
C ASN A 149 1.44 -16.50 -0.89
N SER A 150 1.79 -15.38 -1.51
CA SER A 150 3.16 -15.13 -1.95
C SER A 150 3.92 -14.38 -0.86
N GLU A 151 5.13 -14.84 -0.58
CA GLU A 151 6.06 -14.22 0.36
C GLU A 151 7.15 -13.48 -0.42
N TYR A 152 7.42 -12.25 0.00
CA TYR A 152 8.41 -11.38 -0.63
C TYR A 152 9.38 -10.86 0.43
N SER A 153 10.66 -10.83 0.07
CA SER A 153 11.70 -10.12 0.81
C SER A 153 11.72 -8.67 0.39
N CYS A 154 11.65 -7.75 1.35
CA CYS A 154 11.49 -6.32 1.15
C CYS A 154 12.66 -5.52 1.69
N GLN A 155 13.02 -4.46 0.96
CA GLN A 155 14.02 -3.48 1.37
C GLN A 155 13.43 -2.08 1.32
N GLN A 156 13.66 -1.30 2.37
CA GLN A 156 13.25 0.11 2.41
C GLN A 156 14.12 0.95 1.46
N LEU A 157 13.49 1.80 0.66
CA LEU A 157 14.14 2.71 -0.29
C LEU A 157 14.55 4.03 0.39
N ASN A 158 15.36 3.93 1.46
CA ASN A 158 15.83 5.08 2.24
C ASN A 158 16.56 6.09 1.34
N GLU A 159 16.22 7.39 1.44
CA GLU A 159 16.94 8.54 0.86
C GLU A 159 17.16 8.52 -0.68
N ILE A 160 16.79 7.43 -1.37
CA ILE A 160 16.90 7.27 -2.83
C ILE A 160 15.77 8.01 -3.54
N LEU A 161 14.56 8.03 -2.94
CA LEU A 161 13.38 8.62 -3.57
C LEU A 161 13.24 10.10 -3.19
N THR A 162 13.41 10.96 -4.18
CA THR A 162 13.04 12.38 -4.07
C THR A 162 11.52 12.53 -3.91
N GLU A 163 11.05 13.65 -3.38
CA GLU A 163 9.61 13.94 -3.26
C GLU A 163 8.91 13.89 -4.63
N ALA A 164 9.57 14.34 -5.70
CA ALA A 164 9.05 14.23 -7.06
C ALA A 164 8.85 12.77 -7.49
N MET A 165 9.80 11.88 -7.17
CA MET A 165 9.68 10.45 -7.48
C MET A 165 8.58 9.78 -6.65
N LYS A 166 8.44 10.13 -5.37
CA LYS A 166 7.34 9.64 -4.51
C LYS A 166 5.99 10.06 -5.10
N LYS A 167 5.86 11.32 -5.51
CA LYS A 167 4.65 11.85 -6.17
C LYS A 167 4.34 11.09 -7.46
N GLN A 168 5.34 10.83 -8.30
CA GLN A 168 5.17 10.05 -9.52
C GLN A 168 4.74 8.61 -9.23
N LEU A 169 5.29 7.98 -8.19
CA LEU A 169 4.85 6.63 -7.77
C LEU A 169 3.37 6.64 -7.36
N LEU A 170 2.92 7.66 -6.63
CA LEU A 170 1.52 7.79 -6.21
C LEU A 170 0.55 7.99 -7.38
N GLN A 171 1.01 8.52 -8.51
CA GLN A 171 0.16 8.63 -9.72
C GLN A 171 -0.29 7.27 -10.26
N ASN A 172 0.42 6.16 -9.95
CA ASN A 172 -0.03 4.82 -10.31
C ASN A 172 -1.40 4.47 -9.70
N PHE A 173 -1.77 5.13 -8.60
CA PHE A 173 -3.05 4.93 -7.93
C PHE A 173 -4.20 5.73 -8.55
N LEU A 174 -3.95 6.54 -9.57
CA LEU A 174 -5.03 7.22 -10.31
C LEU A 174 -5.74 6.26 -11.28
N LEU A 175 -5.03 5.23 -11.73
CA LEU A 175 -5.51 4.25 -12.71
C LEU A 175 -5.33 2.84 -12.15
N GLN A 176 -6.38 2.34 -11.51
CA GLN A 176 -6.36 1.05 -10.83
C GLN A 176 -6.29 -0.14 -11.79
N LYS A 177 -7.13 -0.14 -12.84
CA LYS A 177 -7.11 -1.21 -13.85
C LYS A 177 -5.93 -1.01 -14.79
N ASN A 178 -5.30 -2.13 -15.14
CA ASN A 178 -4.24 -2.12 -16.14
C ASN A 178 -4.74 -1.69 -17.53
N SER A 179 -6.02 -1.94 -17.85
CA SER A 179 -6.63 -1.50 -19.11
C SER A 179 -6.64 0.01 -19.29
N ASP A 180 -6.66 0.77 -18.20
CA ASP A 180 -6.81 2.22 -18.24
C ASP A 180 -5.45 2.92 -18.44
N ARG A 181 -4.35 2.16 -18.41
CA ARG A 181 -2.97 2.62 -18.56
C ARG A 181 -2.42 2.43 -19.97
N MET A 182 -3.21 1.81 -20.87
CA MET A 182 -2.83 1.44 -22.24
C MET A 182 -3.23 2.50 -23.26
#